data_AF-A0A7S1NVW5-F1
#
_entry.id   AF-A0A7S1NVW5-F1
#
_cell.length_a   1.000
_cell.length_b   1.000
_cell.length_c   1.000
_cell.angle_alpha   90.00
_cell.angle_beta   90.00
_cell.angle_gamma   90.00
#
_symmetry.space_group_name_H-M   'P 1'
#
loop_
_entity.id
_entity.type
_entity.pdbx_description
1 polymer ?
#
loop_
_entity_poly.entity_id
_entity_poly.type
_entity_poly.pdbx_seq_one_letter_code
_entity_poly.pdbx_strand_id
1 'polypeptide(L)'
;TATRSRDGPEGLSEVDWILPVSKGPGYRVILRAKYVIPDLTLSSDTLDFGPVIIGQRKTITVRFRNSKEVPVEWSYREPRDRLGRRLPPEKRPFRIDPMGGSLSPGEWMD
;
A
#
# COMPACT_ATOMS: atom_id res chain seq x y z
N THR A 1 -25.48 1.93 5.28
CA THR A 1 -24.06 1.58 5.09
C THR A 1 -23.58 2.26 3.83
N ALA A 2 -22.78 3.31 3.94
CA ALA A 2 -22.31 4.07 2.78
C ALA A 2 -21.02 3.44 2.25
N THR A 3 -21.11 2.73 1.13
CA THR A 3 -19.94 2.20 0.42
C THR A 3 -19.33 3.33 -0.42
N ARG A 4 -18.38 4.07 0.15
CA ARG A 4 -17.62 5.09 -0.58
C ARG A 4 -16.57 4.40 -1.46
N SER A 5 -16.38 4.87 -2.69
CA SER A 5 -15.39 4.35 -3.64
C SER A 5 -13.97 4.41 -3.05
N ARG A 6 -13.11 3.48 -3.48
CA ARG A 6 -11.73 3.29 -2.97
C ARG A 6 -10.78 4.49 -3.21
N ASP A 7 -11.21 5.48 -4.00
CA ASP A 7 -10.37 6.58 -4.49
C ASP A 7 -10.96 7.97 -4.13
N GLY A 8 -11.56 8.11 -2.94
CA GLY A 8 -11.88 9.44 -2.41
C GLY A 8 -10.60 10.15 -1.98
N PRO A 9 -10.50 11.50 -2.09
CA PRO A 9 -9.34 12.20 -1.56
C PRO A 9 -9.17 11.88 -0.07
N GLU A 10 -7.91 11.66 0.33
CA GLU A 10 -7.52 11.68 1.74
C GLU A 10 -8.02 12.96 2.38
N GLY A 11 -8.40 12.90 3.65
CA GLY A 11 -8.94 14.09 4.28
C GLY A 11 -9.51 13.88 5.66
N LEU A 12 -9.88 15.01 6.25
CA LEU A 12 -10.59 15.08 7.51
C LEU A 12 -12.08 15.23 7.22
N SER A 13 -12.89 14.49 7.95
CA SER A 13 -14.34 14.61 7.96
C SER A 13 -14.79 14.96 9.36
N GLU A 14 -15.68 15.93 9.48
CA GLU A 14 -16.34 16.29 10.73
C GLU A 14 -17.85 16.19 10.55
N VAL A 15 -18.53 15.57 11.52
CA VAL A 15 -19.99 15.49 11.58
C VAL A 15 -20.43 16.05 12.92
N ASP A 16 -21.24 17.11 12.87
CA ASP A 16 -21.90 17.68 14.04
C ASP A 16 -23.28 17.05 14.19
N TRP A 17 -23.45 16.25 15.24
CA TRP A 17 -24.65 15.49 15.49
C TRP A 17 -25.33 15.94 16.78
N ILE A 18 -26.57 16.38 16.68
CA ILE A 18 -27.43 16.58 17.85
C ILE A 18 -28.07 15.24 18.19
N LEU A 19 -27.56 14.58 19.23
CA LEU A 19 -28.07 13.31 19.75
C LEU A 19 -29.41 13.56 20.48
N PRO A 20 -30.54 13.05 19.96
CA PRO A 20 -31.81 13.18 20.64
C PRO A 20 -31.90 12.22 21.84
N VAL A 21 -32.36 12.71 22.98
CA VAL A 21 -32.62 11.90 24.17
C VAL A 21 -34.10 11.99 24.53
N SER A 22 -34.76 10.84 24.70
CA SER A 22 -36.18 10.80 25.04
C SER A 22 -36.42 11.48 26.40
N LYS A 23 -37.31 12.49 26.40
CA LYS A 23 -37.65 13.29 27.59
C LYS A 23 -36.46 13.96 28.28
N GLY A 24 -35.37 14.24 27.54
CA GLY A 24 -34.16 14.88 28.07
C GLY A 24 -33.61 15.96 27.13
N PRO A 25 -32.55 16.67 27.54
CA PRO A 25 -31.87 17.63 26.68
C PRO A 25 -31.17 16.92 25.51
N GLY A 26 -31.10 17.59 24.36
CA GLY A 26 -30.27 17.13 23.23
C GLY A 26 -28.79 17.40 23.50
N TYR A 27 -27.93 16.44 23.17
CA TYR A 27 -26.48 16.56 23.35
C TYR A 27 -25.81 16.79 22.00
N ARG A 28 -24.94 17.80 21.91
CA ARG A 28 -24.12 18.03 20.72
C ARG A 28 -22.90 17.12 20.75
N VAL A 29 -22.74 16.30 19.72
CA VAL A 29 -21.64 15.35 19.54
C VAL A 29 -20.92 15.70 18.25
N ILE A 30 -19.64 16.05 18.34
CA ILE A 30 -18.80 16.32 17.17
C ILE A 30 -17.95 15.08 16.90
N LEU A 31 -18.21 14.41 15.77
CA LEU A 31 -17.44 13.26 15.32
C LEU A 31 -16.40 13.72 14.32
N ARG A 32 -15.13 13.37 14.56
CA ARG A 32 -14.01 13.65 13.64
C ARG A 32 -13.41 12.34 13.15
N ALA A 33 -13.20 12.25 11.85
CA ALA A 33 -12.55 11.11 11.21
C ALA A 33 -11.44 11.60 10.29
N LYS A 34 -10.33 10.86 10.25
CA LYS A 34 -9.27 11.02 9.25
C LYS A 34 -9.27 9.81 8.34
N TYR A 35 -9.31 10.06 7.04
CA TYR A 35 -9.20 9.03 6.02
C TYR A 35 -7.83 9.16 5.34
N VAL A 36 -7.06 8.06 5.37
CA VAL A 36 -5.72 7.95 4.78
C VAL A 36 -5.72 6.74 3.85
N ILE A 37 -5.13 6.89 2.66
CA ILE A 37 -4.94 5.81 1.70
C ILE A 37 -3.56 5.18 1.96
N PRO A 38 -3.49 3.87 2.22
CA PRO A 38 -2.22 3.15 2.32
C PRO A 38 -1.39 3.31 1.04
N ASP A 39 -0.11 3.65 1.17
CA ASP A 39 0.80 3.88 0.03
C ASP A 39 2.26 3.62 0.41
N LEU A 40 3.08 3.21 -0.56
CA LEU A 40 4.50 2.95 -0.38
C LEU A 40 5.34 3.78 -1.35
N THR A 41 6.40 4.38 -0.83
CA THR A 41 7.42 5.04 -1.65
C THR A 41 8.58 4.08 -1.87
N LEU A 42 8.97 3.87 -3.13
CA LEU A 42 10.17 3.13 -3.50
C LEU A 42 11.36 4.08 -3.66
N SER A 43 12.58 3.62 -3.34
CA SER A 43 13.79 4.40 -3.56
C SER A 43 14.18 4.55 -5.04
N SER A 44 13.68 3.68 -5.92
CA SER A 44 13.86 3.77 -7.37
C SER A 44 12.70 3.11 -8.10
N ASP A 45 12.30 3.67 -9.24
CA ASP A 45 11.33 3.10 -10.17
C ASP A 45 11.98 2.26 -11.28
N THR A 46 13.29 2.43 -11.47
CA THR A 46 14.08 1.83 -12.53
C THR A 46 15.29 1.14 -11.93
N LEU A 47 15.54 -0.11 -12.31
CA LEU A 47 16.65 -0.91 -11.80
C LEU A 47 17.61 -1.26 -12.92
N ASP A 48 18.84 -0.75 -12.81
CA ASP A 48 19.93 -1.11 -13.71
C ASP A 48 20.88 -2.11 -13.01
N PHE A 49 20.88 -3.34 -13.51
CA PHE A 49 21.79 -4.38 -13.04
C PHE A 49 23.20 -4.25 -13.64
N GLY A 50 23.38 -3.42 -14.68
CA GLY A 50 24.62 -3.37 -15.44
C GLY A 50 25.01 -4.74 -16.02
N PRO A 51 26.30 -4.96 -16.33
CA PRO A 51 26.77 -6.24 -16.82
C PRO A 51 26.63 -7.35 -15.77
N VAL A 52 26.02 -8.47 -16.16
CA VAL A 52 25.92 -9.70 -15.34
C VAL A 52 26.55 -10.86 -16.12
N ILE A 53 27.55 -11.52 -15.51
CA ILE A 53 28.28 -12.62 -16.13
C ILE A 53 27.40 -13.88 -16.16
N ILE A 54 27.52 -14.67 -17.23
CA ILE A 54 26.82 -15.96 -17.37
C ILE A 54 27.14 -16.86 -16.18
N GLY A 55 26.09 -17.41 -15.54
CA GLY A 55 26.22 -18.27 -14.36
C GLY A 55 26.35 -17.52 -13.04
N GLN A 56 26.44 -16.19 -13.04
CA GLN A 56 26.45 -15.36 -11.83
C GLN A 56 25.06 -14.77 -11.54
N ARG A 57 24.83 -14.40 -10.27
CA ARG A 57 23.62 -13.70 -9.84
C ARG A 57 24.00 -12.36 -9.21
N LYS A 58 23.36 -11.28 -9.67
CA LYS A 58 23.43 -9.97 -9.02
C LYS A 58 22.11 -9.67 -8.32
N THR A 59 22.21 -9.20 -7.07
CA THR A 59 21.07 -8.76 -6.27
C THR A 59 21.14 -7.26 -6.12
N ILE A 60 20.01 -6.58 -6.30
CA ILE A 60 19.82 -5.16 -5.99
C ILE A 60 18.72 -5.06 -4.94
N THR A 61 18.96 -4.23 -3.94
CA THR A 61 18.05 -3.91 -2.84
C THR A 61 17.27 -2.65 -3.19
N VAL A 62 15.95 -2.68 -3.04
CA VAL A 62 15.08 -1.52 -3.29
C VAL A 62 14.35 -1.21 -2.02
N ARG A 63 14.62 -0.02 -1.46
CA ARG A 63 14.00 0.37 -0.20
C ARG A 63 12.54 0.70 -0.39
N PHE A 64 11.69 0.08 0.40
CA PHE A 64 10.28 0.44 0.54
C PHE A 64 10.11 1.25 1.81
N ARG A 65 9.38 2.36 1.74
CA ARG A 65 9.11 3.22 2.89
C ARG A 65 7.62 3.50 3.01
N ASN A 66 7.06 3.30 4.20
CA ASN A 66 5.72 3.74 4.53
C ASN A 66 5.77 5.16 5.13
N SER A 67 5.42 6.15 4.31
CA SER A 67 5.30 7.55 4.76
C SER A 67 3.87 7.91 5.20
N LYS A 68 2.94 6.96 5.16
CA LYS A 68 1.54 7.16 5.57
C LYS A 68 1.38 6.91 7.07
N GLU A 69 0.30 7.47 7.62
CA GLU A 69 -0.06 7.34 9.04
C GLU A 69 -0.81 6.05 9.36
N VAL A 70 -1.02 5.18 8.37
CA VAL A 70 -1.66 3.87 8.52
C VAL A 70 -0.69 2.77 8.08
N PRO A 71 -0.79 1.55 8.66
CA PRO A 71 -0.03 0.41 8.17
C PRO A 71 -0.31 0.13 6.69
N VAL A 72 0.71 -0.34 5.98
CA VAL A 72 0.59 -0.71 4.57
C VAL A 72 1.02 -2.15 4.38
N GLU A 73 0.15 -2.93 3.73
CA GLU A 73 0.45 -4.29 3.29
C GLU A 73 0.83 -4.28 1.81
N TRP A 74 1.81 -5.09 1.45
CA TRP A 74 2.24 -5.20 0.06
C TRP A 74 2.50 -6.66 -0.31
N SER A 75 2.37 -6.94 -1.60
CA SER A 75 2.68 -8.23 -2.18
C SER A 75 3.15 -8.06 -3.62
N TYR A 76 4.22 -8.76 -3.96
CA TYR A 76 4.65 -8.91 -5.33
C TYR A 76 3.84 -10.01 -6.01
N ARG A 77 3.29 -9.70 -7.18
CA ARG A 77 2.62 -10.68 -8.04
C ARG A 77 3.47 -10.91 -9.26
N GLU A 78 3.79 -12.17 -9.51
CA GLU A 78 4.51 -12.55 -10.71
C GLU A 78 3.75 -12.14 -11.99
N PRO A 79 4.47 -11.68 -13.03
CA PRO A 79 3.88 -11.39 -14.32
C PRO A 79 3.14 -12.59 -14.92
N ARG A 80 2.00 -12.31 -15.55
CA ARG A 80 1.15 -13.29 -16.23
C ARG A 80 0.95 -12.88 -17.68
N ASP A 81 0.66 -13.86 -18.54
CA ASP A 81 0.30 -13.58 -19.93
C ASP A 81 -1.13 -13.03 -20.06
N ARG A 82 -1.54 -12.72 -21.29
CA ARG A 82 -2.89 -12.19 -21.60
C ARG A 82 -4.02 -13.14 -21.20
N LEU A 83 -3.74 -14.43 -21.02
CA LEU A 83 -4.68 -15.46 -20.60
C LEU A 83 -4.61 -15.72 -19.09
N GLY A 84 -3.83 -14.93 -18.33
CA GLY A 84 -3.65 -15.09 -16.89
C GLY A 84 -2.73 -16.25 -16.49
N ARG A 85 -2.07 -16.91 -17.45
CA ARG A 85 -1.16 -18.02 -17.17
C ARG A 85 0.20 -17.48 -16.73
N ARG A 86 0.86 -18.27 -15.88
CA ARG A 86 2.21 -17.97 -15.42
C ARG A 86 3.18 -17.99 -16.60
N LEU A 87 4.03 -16.97 -16.75
CA LEU A 87 5.02 -16.93 -17.84
C LEU A 87 6.02 -18.11 -17.75
N PRO A 88 6.63 -18.57 -18.84
CA PRO A 88 7.68 -19.59 -18.78
C PRO A 88 8.96 -19.05 -18.10
N PRO A 89 9.85 -19.92 -17.58
CA PRO A 89 11.07 -19.51 -16.88
C PRO A 89 11.96 -18.54 -17.67
N GLU A 90 12.16 -18.74 -18.98
CA GLU A 90 12.95 -17.82 -19.81
C GLU A 90 12.40 -16.38 -19.86
N LYS A 91 11.11 -16.19 -19.56
CA LYS A 91 10.46 -14.86 -19.49
C LYS A 91 10.37 -14.30 -18.07
N ARG A 92 11.03 -14.93 -17.09
CA ARG A 92 11.10 -14.49 -15.69
C ARG A 92 12.57 -14.45 -15.22
N PRO A 93 13.39 -13.54 -15.76
CA PRO A 93 14.81 -13.47 -15.42
C PRO A 93 15.07 -12.95 -14.00
N PHE A 94 14.09 -12.29 -13.37
CA PHE A 94 14.23 -11.68 -12.05
C PHE A 94 13.47 -12.46 -10.98
N ARG A 95 14.09 -12.58 -9.80
CA ARG A 95 13.46 -13.08 -8.57
C ARG A 95 13.43 -11.95 -7.55
N ILE A 96 12.32 -11.86 -6.83
CA ILE A 96 12.11 -10.89 -5.75
C ILE A 96 11.97 -11.65 -4.44
N ASP A 97 12.61 -11.14 -3.39
CA ASP A 97 12.53 -11.65 -2.02
C ASP A 97 12.74 -10.48 -1.05
N PRO A 98 11.88 -10.29 -0.03
CA PRO A 98 10.64 -11.03 0.21
C PRO A 98 9.56 -10.76 -0.86
N MET A 99 8.55 -11.62 -0.96
CA MET A 99 7.45 -11.46 -1.92
C MET A 99 6.26 -10.67 -1.35
N GLY A 100 6.31 -10.25 -0.09
CA GLY A 100 5.26 -9.50 0.56
C GLY A 100 5.61 -9.20 2.01
N GLY A 101 4.81 -8.35 2.63
CA GLY A 101 4.98 -7.96 4.02
C GLY A 101 4.06 -6.80 4.41
N SER A 102 4.26 -6.30 5.62
CA SER A 102 3.60 -5.10 6.13
C SER A 102 4.63 -4.11 6.68
N LEU A 103 4.32 -2.82 6.59
CA LEU A 103 5.11 -1.74 7.16
C LEU A 103 4.21 -0.85 8.00
N SER A 104 4.58 -0.63 9.25
CA SER A 104 3.93 0.33 10.14
C SER A 104 4.25 1.77 9.70
N PRO A 105 3.49 2.77 10.18
CA PRO A 105 3.78 4.17 9.89
C PRO A 105 5.22 4.56 10.22
N GLY A 106 5.94 5.12 9.23
CA GLY A 106 7.33 5.55 9.38
C GLY A 106 8.39 4.45 9.20
N GLU A 107 8.00 3.19 9.07
CA GLU A 107 8.93 2.08 8.84
C GLU A 107 9.43 2.02 7.39
N TRP A 108 10.58 1.36 7.22
CA TRP A 108 11.14 1.01 5.93
C TRP A 108 11.71 -0.41 5.96
N MET A 109 11.85 -0.99 4.78
CA MET A 109 12.59 -2.24 4.56
C MET A 109 13.51 -2.11 3.35
N ASP A 110 14.57 -2.90 3.35
CA ASP A 110 15.59 -3.01 2.30
C ASP A 110 15.50 -4.38 1.61
#